data_AF-A0A078I537-F1
#
_entry.id   AF-A0A078I537-F1
#
_cell.length_a   1.000
_cell.length_b   1.000
_cell.length_c   1.000
_cell.angle_alpha   90.00
_cell.angle_beta   90.00
_cell.angle_gamma   90.00
#
_symmetry.space_group_name_H-M   'P 1'
#
loop_
_entity.id
_entity.type
_entity.pdbx_description
1 polymer ?
#
loop_
_entity_poly.entity_id
_entity_poly.type
_entity_poly.pdbx_seq_one_letter_code
_entity_poly.pdbx_strand_id
1 'polypeptide(L)'
;MAKPSFTMLYQVPPKLRKIYLKGIEEGANIKVTPTKRMPATLSRKKGVIGLGDAFNMHHPAIASGMMPLGNLGDTNKVSEVIKAFYVIRKPMSTTANILGNTFSQVLVALTDQAREAMRQGCYDYLSSGGLRLYGVSLKLLIPHLKAEGVIHMMSPINAAAYCKNYMTATAV
;
A
#
# COMPACT_ATOMS: atom_id res chain seq x y z
N MET A 1 12.90 17.62 17.57
CA MET A 1 12.26 16.59 18.42
C MET A 1 10.81 16.98 18.63
N ALA A 2 9.86 16.17 18.18
CA ALA A 2 8.45 16.36 18.54
C ALA A 2 8.26 15.93 19.99
N LYS A 3 7.82 16.83 20.88
CA LYS A 3 7.49 16.47 22.26
C LYS A 3 6.22 15.59 22.25
N PRO A 4 6.16 14.51 23.04
CA PRO A 4 4.91 13.78 23.25
C PRO A 4 3.87 14.74 23.82
N SER A 5 2.84 15.05 23.04
CA SER A 5 1.78 15.92 23.53
C SER A 5 0.74 15.07 24.27
N PHE A 6 0.51 15.35 25.55
CA PHE A 6 -0.64 14.86 26.30
C PHE A 6 -1.99 15.11 25.58
N THR A 7 -2.03 16.02 24.61
CA THR A 7 -3.16 16.35 23.73
C THR A 7 -3.78 15.13 23.03
N MET A 8 -3.01 14.10 22.69
CA MET A 8 -3.55 12.90 22.01
C MET A 8 -4.22 11.92 22.97
N LEU A 9 -4.03 12.06 24.28
CA LEU A 9 -4.49 11.08 25.27
C LEU A 9 -6.00 10.84 25.23
N TYR A 10 -6.78 11.88 24.98
CA TYR A 10 -8.24 11.78 24.89
C TYR A 10 -8.71 11.00 23.66
N GLN A 11 -7.93 11.02 22.57
CA GLN A 11 -8.20 10.28 21.33
C GLN A 11 -7.76 8.81 21.42
N VAL A 12 -6.91 8.45 22.39
CA VAL A 12 -6.49 7.07 22.61
C VAL A 12 -7.61 6.28 23.30
N PRO A 13 -7.96 5.07 22.82
CA PRO A 13 -8.94 4.20 23.48
C PRO A 13 -8.62 3.97 24.95
N PRO A 14 -9.61 3.96 25.87
CA PRO A 14 -9.36 3.88 27.32
C PRO A 14 -8.42 2.75 27.75
N LYS A 15 -8.55 1.58 27.11
CA LYS A 15 -7.71 0.40 27.39
C LYS A 15 -6.22 0.60 27.08
N LEU A 16 -5.87 1.53 26.18
CA LEU A 16 -4.50 1.81 25.75
C LEU A 16 -3.90 3.05 26.42
N ARG A 17 -4.69 3.84 27.16
CA ARG A 17 -4.20 5.09 27.78
C ARG A 17 -3.08 4.85 28.80
N LYS A 18 -3.19 3.80 29.62
CA LYS A 18 -2.19 3.46 30.64
C LYS A 18 -0.82 3.18 30.03
N ILE A 19 -0.77 2.36 28.96
CA ILE A 19 0.49 2.02 28.29
C ILE A 19 1.06 3.21 27.50
N TYR A 20 0.20 4.03 26.91
CA TYR A 20 0.59 5.26 26.21
C TYR A 20 1.25 6.27 27.17
N LEU A 21 0.64 6.53 28.32
CA LEU A 21 1.19 7.43 29.35
C LEU A 21 2.53 6.93 29.87
N LYS A 22 2.62 5.64 30.20
CA LYS A 22 3.87 5.02 30.65
C LYS A 22 5.01 5.29 29.67
N GLY A 23 4.78 5.10 28.36
CA GLY A 23 5.79 5.38 27.34
C GLY A 23 6.22 6.85 27.30
N ILE A 24 5.29 7.79 27.51
CA ILE A 24 5.62 9.23 27.56
C ILE A 24 6.45 9.55 28.81
N GLU A 25 6.02 9.08 29.98
CA GLU A 25 6.67 9.34 31.28
C GLU A 25 8.07 8.75 31.37
N GLU A 26 8.27 7.56 30.79
CA GLU A 26 9.58 6.90 30.71
C GLU A 26 10.50 7.49 29.63
N GLY A 27 10.07 8.55 28.94
CA GLY A 27 10.89 9.26 27.96
C GLY A 27 11.07 8.53 26.63
N ALA A 28 10.01 7.88 26.12
CA ALA A 28 10.06 7.18 24.84
C ALA A 28 10.68 8.04 23.73
N ASN A 29 11.64 7.45 23.02
CA ASN A 29 12.28 8.08 21.89
C ASN A 29 11.35 8.06 20.66
N ILE A 30 10.55 9.13 20.52
CA ILE A 30 9.62 9.29 19.39
C ILE A 30 10.41 9.64 18.13
N LYS A 31 10.51 8.65 17.23
CA LYS A 31 11.09 8.82 15.90
C LYS A 31 10.03 9.37 14.95
N VAL A 32 10.36 10.46 14.27
CA VAL A 32 9.54 11.04 13.21
C VAL A 32 10.20 10.71 11.88
N THR A 33 9.48 10.01 11.02
CA THR A 33 9.92 9.70 9.66
C THR A 33 9.09 10.54 8.69
N PRO A 34 9.70 11.23 7.71
CA PRO A 34 8.95 12.01 6.73
C PRO A 34 8.16 11.07 5.82
N THR A 35 6.89 11.37 5.63
CA THR A 35 6.08 10.72 4.60
C THR A 35 6.38 11.34 3.25
N LYS A 36 6.97 10.56 2.34
CA LYS A 36 7.33 10.99 0.99
C LYS A 36 6.56 10.18 -0.05
N ARG A 37 6.45 10.75 -1.25
CA ARG A 37 5.87 10.10 -2.42
C ARG A 37 6.86 10.18 -3.57
N MET A 38 7.05 9.06 -4.26
CA MET A 38 7.86 9.01 -5.47
C MET A 38 7.20 8.08 -6.49
N PRO A 39 6.73 8.62 -7.63
CA PRO A 39 6.13 7.81 -8.66
C PRO A 39 7.17 6.97 -9.39
N ALA A 40 6.78 5.77 -9.78
CA ALA A 40 7.68 4.88 -10.49
C ALA A 40 8.04 5.39 -11.88
N THR A 41 9.35 5.45 -12.16
CA THR A 41 9.88 5.86 -13.46
C THR A 41 10.92 4.85 -13.92
N LEU A 42 10.72 4.24 -15.09
CA LEU A 42 11.66 3.25 -15.61
C LEU A 42 12.98 3.92 -16.01
N SER A 43 14.09 3.47 -15.43
CA SER A 43 15.42 3.90 -15.85
C SER A 43 15.77 3.29 -17.22
N ARG A 44 16.35 4.10 -18.11
CA ARG A 44 16.89 3.65 -19.40
C ARG A 44 18.40 3.35 -19.33
N LYS A 45 19.03 3.57 -18.17
CA LYS A 45 20.48 3.39 -17.99
C LYS A 45 20.82 1.90 -17.89
N LYS A 46 21.63 1.41 -18.83
CA LYS A 46 22.11 0.02 -18.84
C LYS A 46 22.87 -0.30 -17.54
N GLY A 47 22.63 -1.49 -16.99
CA GLY A 47 23.28 -1.96 -15.77
C GLY A 47 22.75 -1.37 -14.46
N VAL A 48 21.70 -0.54 -14.48
CA VAL A 48 21.13 0.06 -13.26
C VAL A 48 19.67 -0.34 -13.09
N ILE A 49 19.34 -0.90 -11.93
CA ILE A 49 17.98 -1.31 -11.57
C ILE A 49 17.57 -0.55 -10.30
N GLY A 50 16.45 0.18 -10.37
CA GLY A 50 15.81 0.77 -9.20
C GLY A 50 14.71 -0.14 -8.67
N LEU A 51 14.70 -0.41 -7.37
CA LEU A 51 13.71 -1.27 -6.70
C LEU A 51 13.22 -0.66 -5.38
N GLY A 52 12.11 -1.20 -4.85
CA GLY A 52 11.54 -0.80 -3.58
C GLY A 52 11.15 0.68 -3.53
N ASP A 53 11.30 1.28 -2.34
CA ASP A 53 11.00 2.70 -2.11
C ASP A 53 11.91 3.65 -2.89
N ALA A 54 13.10 3.21 -3.29
CA ALA A 54 13.99 3.97 -4.19
C ALA A 54 13.47 4.01 -5.64
N PHE A 55 12.38 3.28 -5.93
CA PHE A 55 11.75 3.25 -7.24
C PHE A 55 10.27 3.65 -7.21
N ASN A 56 9.50 3.25 -6.20
CA ASN A 56 8.08 3.59 -6.09
C ASN A 56 7.63 3.72 -4.63
N MET A 57 7.76 4.92 -4.06
CA MET A 57 7.37 5.22 -2.69
C MET A 57 5.95 5.80 -2.65
N HIS A 58 5.13 5.32 -1.71
CA HIS A 58 3.76 5.77 -1.47
C HIS A 58 3.50 6.00 0.03
N HIS A 59 2.34 6.56 0.35
CA HIS A 59 1.96 6.84 1.73
C HIS A 59 1.94 5.53 2.56
N PRO A 60 2.60 5.47 3.73
CA PRO A 60 2.74 4.26 4.54
C PRO A 60 1.44 3.76 5.17
N ALA A 61 0.34 4.52 5.02
CA ALA A 61 -1.01 4.09 5.44
C ALA A 61 -1.43 2.78 4.76
N ILE A 62 -0.83 2.46 3.60
CA ILE A 62 -1.01 1.18 2.93
C ILE A 62 0.35 0.47 2.90
N ALA A 63 0.45 -0.67 3.58
CA ALA A 63 1.68 -1.44 3.64
C ALA A 63 1.82 -2.33 2.39
N SER A 64 2.23 -1.77 1.25
CA SER A 64 2.33 -2.50 -0.03
C SER A 64 3.71 -2.41 -0.73
N GLY A 65 4.77 -2.09 0.02
CA GLY A 65 6.10 -1.80 -0.53
C GLY A 65 6.90 -2.99 -1.10
N MET A 66 6.45 -4.24 -0.92
CA MET A 66 7.24 -5.42 -1.26
C MET A 66 6.62 -6.20 -2.42
N MET A 67 7.24 -6.12 -3.60
CA MET A 67 7.02 -7.06 -4.70
C MET A 67 8.35 -7.72 -5.09
N PRO A 68 8.43 -9.06 -5.08
CA PRO A 68 9.66 -9.78 -5.43
C PRO A 68 9.97 -9.64 -6.93
N LEU A 69 11.25 -9.49 -7.26
CA LEU A 69 11.76 -9.50 -8.62
C LEU A 69 12.15 -10.95 -9.01
N GLY A 70 11.98 -11.32 -10.28
CA GLY A 70 12.40 -12.62 -10.81
C GLY A 70 13.92 -12.77 -10.93
N ASN A 71 14.36 -13.92 -11.46
CA ASN A 71 15.78 -14.21 -11.67
C ASN A 71 16.42 -13.24 -12.68
N LEU A 72 17.57 -12.65 -12.32
CA LEU A 72 18.35 -11.72 -13.16
C LEU A 72 19.67 -12.32 -13.67
N GLY A 73 19.88 -13.64 -13.54
CA GLY A 73 21.15 -14.29 -13.88
C GLY A 73 21.55 -14.21 -15.36
N ASP A 74 20.61 -14.01 -16.28
CA ASP A 74 20.88 -13.83 -17.71
C ASP A 74 20.93 -12.33 -18.06
N THR A 75 22.14 -11.80 -18.18
CA THR A 75 22.40 -10.39 -18.48
C THR A 75 21.80 -9.92 -19.80
N ASN A 76 21.60 -10.81 -20.77
CA ASN A 76 21.02 -10.46 -22.06
C ASN A 76 19.50 -10.22 -21.94
N LYS A 77 18.85 -10.88 -20.97
CA LYS A 77 17.39 -10.81 -20.75
C LYS A 77 16.98 -9.81 -19.68
N VAL A 78 17.91 -9.28 -18.88
CA VAL A 78 17.62 -8.32 -17.79
C VAL A 78 16.73 -7.15 -18.24
N SER A 79 16.99 -6.57 -19.42
CA SER A 79 16.18 -5.47 -19.95
C SER A 79 14.72 -5.88 -20.23
N GLU A 80 14.49 -7.09 -20.73
CA GLU A 80 13.15 -7.62 -21.00
C GLU A 80 12.42 -7.95 -19.72
N VAL A 81 13.10 -8.62 -18.77
CA VAL A 81 12.57 -8.95 -17.45
C VAL A 81 12.14 -7.69 -16.70
N ILE A 82 12.95 -6.63 -16.71
CA ILE A 82 12.61 -5.34 -16.06
C ILE A 82 11.40 -4.67 -16.72
N LYS A 83 11.30 -4.69 -18.05
CA LYS A 83 10.14 -4.14 -18.77
C LYS A 83 8.87 -4.93 -18.44
N ALA A 84 8.95 -6.26 -18.47
CA ALA A 84 7.83 -7.13 -18.11
C ALA A 84 7.39 -6.89 -16.66
N PHE A 85 8.34 -6.87 -15.72
CA PHE A 85 8.08 -6.55 -14.32
C PHE A 85 7.39 -5.19 -14.16
N TYR A 86 7.83 -4.16 -14.88
CA TYR A 86 7.20 -2.84 -14.85
C TYR A 86 5.75 -2.88 -15.30
N VAL A 87 5.45 -3.59 -16.39
CA VAL A 87 4.09 -3.71 -16.92
C VAL A 87 3.20 -4.48 -15.95
N ILE A 88 3.66 -5.64 -15.46
CA ILE A 88 2.91 -6.52 -14.56
C ILE A 88 2.59 -5.82 -13.24
N ARG A 89 3.55 -5.11 -12.64
CA ARG A 89 3.32 -4.45 -11.35
C ARG A 89 2.45 -3.19 -11.45
N LYS A 90 2.38 -2.56 -12.63
CA LYS A 90 1.81 -1.20 -12.79
C LYS A 90 0.37 -1.09 -12.27
N PRO A 91 -0.56 -2.03 -12.55
CA PRO A 91 -1.93 -1.94 -12.02
C PRO A 91 -1.96 -1.95 -10.49
N MET A 92 -1.30 -2.94 -9.87
CA MET A 92 -1.26 -3.09 -8.42
C MET A 92 -0.58 -1.89 -7.74
N SER A 93 0.57 -1.46 -8.28
CA SER A 93 1.33 -0.31 -7.79
C SER A 93 0.53 0.99 -7.94
N THR A 94 -0.23 1.17 -9.01
CA THR A 94 -1.08 2.35 -9.21
C THR A 94 -2.21 2.38 -8.18
N THR A 95 -2.90 1.26 -7.97
CA THR A 95 -3.96 1.15 -6.96
C THR A 95 -3.42 1.41 -5.56
N ALA A 96 -2.30 0.81 -5.19
CA ALA A 96 -1.63 1.06 -3.91
C ALA A 96 -1.25 2.54 -3.72
N ASN A 97 -0.66 3.16 -4.74
CA ASN A 97 -0.26 4.56 -4.71
C ASN A 97 -1.48 5.50 -4.54
N ILE A 98 -2.56 5.24 -5.28
CA ILE A 98 -3.79 6.04 -5.20
C ILE A 98 -4.45 5.82 -3.83
N LEU A 99 -4.66 4.57 -3.44
CA LEU A 99 -5.30 4.23 -2.17
C LEU A 99 -4.52 4.81 -1.00
N GLY A 100 -3.19 4.64 -0.94
CA GLY A 100 -2.39 5.20 0.15
C GLY A 100 -2.54 6.70 0.30
N ASN A 101 -2.48 7.43 -0.82
CA ASN A 101 -2.61 8.89 -0.80
C ASN A 101 -4.03 9.35 -0.47
N THR A 102 -5.03 8.83 -1.17
CA THR A 102 -6.43 9.23 -0.99
C THR A 102 -6.91 8.83 0.40
N PHE A 103 -6.63 7.60 0.85
CA PHE A 103 -7.03 7.12 2.17
C PHE A 103 -6.39 7.95 3.28
N SER A 104 -5.10 8.28 3.18
CA SER A 104 -4.49 9.18 4.16
C SER A 104 -5.15 10.55 4.19
N GLN A 105 -5.54 11.10 3.03
CA GLN A 105 -6.19 12.41 2.97
C GLN A 105 -7.61 12.37 3.55
N VAL A 106 -8.33 11.25 3.39
CA VAL A 106 -9.67 11.05 3.96
C VAL A 106 -9.62 10.86 5.47
N LEU A 107 -8.60 10.16 5.99
CA LEU A 107 -8.49 9.87 7.43
C LEU A 107 -8.15 11.09 8.30
N VAL A 108 -7.55 12.13 7.74
CA VAL A 108 -7.18 13.34 8.49
C VAL A 108 -8.40 14.24 8.66
N ALA A 109 -8.79 14.48 9.92
CA ALA A 109 -9.84 15.43 10.25
C ALA A 109 -9.44 16.84 9.83
N LEU A 110 -10.32 17.51 9.09
CA LEU A 110 -10.11 18.85 8.57
C LEU A 110 -11.37 19.69 8.76
N THR A 111 -11.21 21.01 8.65
CA THR A 111 -12.31 21.97 8.78
C THR A 111 -13.29 21.94 7.61
N ASP A 112 -13.00 21.19 6.55
CA ASP A 112 -13.84 21.08 5.36
C ASP A 112 -14.95 20.04 5.56
N GLN A 113 -16.20 20.51 5.52
CA GLN A 113 -17.40 19.70 5.71
C GLN A 113 -17.50 18.56 4.69
N ALA A 114 -17.05 18.76 3.44
CA ALA A 114 -17.09 17.73 2.42
C ALA A 114 -16.13 16.57 2.75
N ARG A 115 -14.93 16.89 3.23
CA ARG A 115 -13.95 15.88 3.65
C ARG A 115 -14.34 15.17 4.92
N GLU A 116 -14.97 15.86 5.87
CA GLU A 116 -15.50 15.22 7.07
C GLU A 116 -16.64 14.26 6.74
N ALA A 117 -17.54 14.62 5.82
CA ALA A 117 -18.58 13.72 5.31
C ALA A 117 -17.96 12.48 4.62
N MET A 118 -16.89 12.65 3.82
CA MET A 118 -16.18 11.52 3.23
C MET A 118 -15.52 10.62 4.29
N ARG A 119 -14.93 11.22 5.34
CA ARG A 119 -14.32 10.47 6.45
C ARG A 119 -15.37 9.65 7.21
N GLN A 120 -16.50 10.24 7.53
CA GLN A 120 -17.60 9.57 8.21
C GLN A 120 -18.20 8.46 7.34
N GLY A 121 -18.48 8.75 6.06
CA GLY A 121 -18.98 7.74 5.12
C GLY A 121 -18.00 6.57 4.95
N CYS A 122 -16.69 6.83 4.95
CA CYS A 122 -15.67 5.78 4.94
C CYS A 122 -15.72 4.92 6.21
N TYR A 123 -15.87 5.55 7.39
CA TYR A 123 -16.02 4.84 8.66
C TYR A 123 -17.29 3.98 8.70
N ASP A 124 -18.44 4.53 8.29
CA ASP A 124 -19.72 3.82 8.26
C ASP A 124 -19.67 2.63 7.29
N TYR A 125 -19.02 2.83 6.14
CA TYR A 125 -18.80 1.78 5.15
C TYR A 125 -17.94 0.63 5.71
N LEU A 126 -16.83 0.94 6.38
CA LEU A 126 -15.98 -0.08 7.00
C LEU A 126 -16.67 -0.79 8.16
N SER A 127 -17.41 -0.04 8.98
CA SER A 127 -18.13 -0.54 10.16
C SER A 127 -19.31 -1.44 9.80
N SER A 128 -19.99 -1.18 8.67
CA SER A 128 -21.10 -2.00 8.16
C SER A 128 -20.64 -3.31 7.50
N GLY A 129 -19.34 -3.63 7.54
CA GLY A 129 -18.79 -4.84 6.94
C GLY A 129 -18.50 -4.68 5.44
N GLY A 130 -18.34 -3.45 4.94
CA GLY A 130 -18.05 -3.13 3.55
C GLY A 130 -16.85 -3.89 2.96
N LEU A 131 -15.87 -4.31 3.77
CA LEU A 131 -14.76 -5.15 3.30
C LEU A 131 -15.23 -6.54 2.83
N ARG A 132 -16.27 -7.10 3.47
CA ARG A 132 -16.92 -8.36 3.04
C ARG A 132 -17.71 -8.15 1.75
N LEU A 133 -18.37 -7.00 1.60
CA LEU A 133 -19.13 -6.64 0.40
C LEU A 133 -18.25 -6.25 -0.78
N TYR A 134 -17.14 -5.52 -0.62
CA TYR A 134 -16.17 -5.28 -1.71
C TYR A 134 -15.64 -6.59 -2.29
N GLY A 135 -15.30 -7.56 -1.44
CA GLY A 135 -14.89 -8.89 -1.92
C GLY A 135 -15.99 -9.65 -2.68
N VAL A 136 -17.26 -9.41 -2.36
CA VAL A 136 -18.42 -10.04 -3.01
C VAL A 136 -18.85 -9.29 -4.28
N SER A 137 -18.84 -7.96 -4.28
CA SER A 137 -19.12 -7.10 -5.44
C SER A 137 -18.05 -7.26 -6.51
N LEU A 138 -16.79 -7.43 -6.10
CA LEU A 138 -15.68 -7.72 -7.00
C LEU A 138 -15.72 -9.16 -7.53
N LYS A 139 -16.40 -10.07 -6.80
CA LYS A 139 -16.81 -11.41 -7.27
C LYS A 139 -17.99 -11.37 -8.26
N LEU A 140 -18.89 -10.40 -8.13
CA LEU A 140 -20.05 -10.25 -9.02
C LEU A 140 -19.71 -9.48 -10.31
N LEU A 141 -18.69 -8.62 -10.28
CA LEU A 141 -18.12 -7.94 -11.44
C LEU A 141 -17.16 -8.83 -12.26
N ILE A 142 -17.05 -10.12 -11.91
CA ILE A 142 -16.15 -11.14 -12.52
C ILE A 142 -16.35 -11.38 -14.02
N PRO A 143 -17.53 -11.18 -14.66
CA PRO A 143 -17.62 -11.36 -16.10
C PRO A 143 -16.84 -10.30 -16.91
N HIS A 144 -16.44 -9.17 -16.31
CA HIS A 144 -15.80 -8.05 -17.02
C HIS A 144 -14.40 -7.67 -16.53
N LEU A 145 -13.96 -8.18 -15.38
CA LEU A 145 -12.58 -8.00 -14.92
C LEU A 145 -11.90 -9.36 -14.82
N LYS A 146 -10.93 -9.59 -15.71
CA LYS A 146 -10.11 -10.81 -15.79
C LYS A 146 -9.67 -11.24 -14.37
N ALA A 147 -10.26 -12.35 -13.92
CA ALA A 147 -10.37 -12.77 -12.52
C ALA A 147 -9.04 -13.06 -11.78
N GLU A 148 -7.91 -13.11 -12.49
CA GLU A 148 -6.65 -13.57 -11.90
C GLU A 148 -5.88 -12.50 -11.13
N GLY A 149 -6.11 -11.20 -11.38
CA GLY A 149 -5.31 -10.17 -10.70
C GLY A 149 -5.73 -9.92 -9.25
N VAL A 150 -7.01 -10.09 -8.95
CA VAL A 150 -7.65 -9.45 -7.79
C VAL A 150 -7.67 -10.36 -6.56
N ILE A 151 -7.97 -11.65 -6.75
CA ILE A 151 -7.90 -12.68 -5.69
C ILE A 151 -6.45 -12.83 -5.18
N HIS A 152 -5.49 -12.58 -6.07
CA HIS A 152 -4.08 -12.62 -5.75
C HIS A 152 -3.57 -11.35 -5.07
N MET A 153 -4.24 -10.22 -5.25
CA MET A 153 -3.86 -8.93 -4.67
C MET A 153 -4.27 -8.78 -3.19
N MET A 154 -5.27 -9.54 -2.73
CA MET A 154 -5.83 -9.40 -1.37
C MET A 154 -5.25 -10.39 -0.33
N SER A 155 -4.32 -11.26 -0.73
CA SER A 155 -3.61 -12.17 0.17
C SER A 155 -2.11 -12.19 -0.18
N PRO A 156 -1.20 -11.96 0.78
CA PRO A 156 0.25 -11.99 0.53
C PRO A 156 0.74 -13.32 -0.08
N ILE A 157 0.10 -14.43 0.31
CA ILE A 157 0.39 -15.78 -0.19
C ILE A 157 0.00 -15.90 -1.66
N ASN A 158 -1.14 -15.31 -2.03
CA ASN A 158 -1.64 -15.39 -3.39
C ASN A 158 -0.89 -14.43 -4.33
N ALA A 159 -0.41 -13.28 -3.87
CA ALA A 159 0.38 -12.35 -4.67
C ALA A 159 1.70 -13.00 -5.15
N ALA A 160 2.38 -13.71 -4.25
CA ALA A 160 3.59 -14.46 -4.58
C ALA A 160 3.31 -15.62 -5.57
N ALA A 161 2.20 -16.34 -5.38
CA ALA A 161 1.77 -17.40 -6.30
C ALA A 161 1.39 -16.87 -7.69
N TYR A 162 0.76 -15.69 -7.77
CA TYR A 162 0.44 -15.04 -9.04
C TYR A 162 1.69 -14.65 -9.81
N CYS A 163 2.64 -13.97 -9.14
CA CYS A 163 3.90 -13.63 -9.74
C CYS A 163 4.64 -14.88 -10.25
N LYS A 164 4.63 -15.98 -9.48
CA LYS A 164 5.23 -17.24 -9.89
C LYS A 164 4.56 -17.83 -11.14
N ASN A 165 3.23 -17.97 -11.13
CA ASN A 165 2.46 -18.58 -12.21
C ASN A 165 2.49 -17.75 -13.51
N TYR A 166 2.46 -16.42 -13.39
CA TYR A 166 2.50 -15.52 -14.54
C TYR A 166 3.89 -15.49 -15.20
N MET A 167 4.96 -15.52 -14.40
CA MET A 167 6.34 -15.60 -14.89
C MET A 167 6.65 -16.95 -15.56
N THR A 168 6.01 -18.04 -15.12
CA THR A 168 6.12 -19.34 -15.81
C THR A 168 5.31 -19.40 -17.11
N ALA A 169 4.16 -18.72 -17.18
CA ALA A 169 3.30 -18.70 -18.36
C ALA A 169 3.85 -17.82 -19.51
N THR A 170 4.78 -16.91 -19.22
CA THR A 170 5.42 -16.01 -20.21
C THR A 170 6.82 -16.47 -20.63
N ALA A 171 7.26 -17.66 -20.18
CA ALA A 171 8.54 -18.25 -20.52
C ALA A 171 8.50 -19.20 -21.74
N VAL A 172 7.48 -19.10 -22.60
CA VAL A 172 7.38 -19.80 -23.89
C VAL A 172 7.72 -18.85 -25.03
#